data_AF-A0A848MRM3-F1
#
_entry.id   AF-A0A848MRM3-F1
#
_cell.length_a   1.000
_cell.length_b   1.000
_cell.length_c   1.000
_cell.angle_alpha   90.00
_cell.angle_beta   90.00
_cell.angle_gamma   90.00
#
_symmetry.space_group_name_H-M   'P 1'
#
loop_
_entity.id
_entity.type
_entity.pdbx_description
1 polymer ?
#
loop_
_entity_poly.entity_id
_entity_poly.type
_entity_poly.pdbx_seq_one_letter_code
_entity_poly.pdbx_strand_id
1 'polypeptide(L)'
;MAKEKKRGFLSWFGRGRKEDEQPQEVEPIAQSEVPAEEPAESADILADEALTATSDAEAIAPEQAAQSLAQDIVRVTEQVAEQQAELPAEPEIEVQQPLPVALEPLIVTQVEQERPSKEGFFARLKRSLVKTRQNLGSGFIGLFRGKKIDDDLFDELEEQLLIADVGVETTRKIITSLTEHASRKQLKDAEALYSKLKEEMSEILTKVEKPLDVSGKTPYVILMVGVNGVGKTTTIGKLARQFQAEGKSVMLAAGDTFRAAAVEQLQVWGQRNNIPVIAQHTGADSASVIFDAIQAAKSRKVDVLIADTAGRLQNKAHLMEELKKIVRVMKKLDEDAPHEVMLTLDASTGQNAVSQAKLFDEAVGLTGITLTKLDGTAKGGVIFAIADQFSIPIRYIGVGEGIEDLRPFKADDFIEALFARED
;
A
#
# COMPACT_ATOMS: atom_id res chain seq x y z
N MET A 1 -23.57 -57.17 -8.60
CA MET A 1 -23.58 -55.84 -9.25
C MET A 1 -23.44 -54.81 -8.14
N ALA A 2 -22.64 -53.76 -8.14
CA ALA A 2 -21.40 -53.34 -8.81
C ALA A 2 -20.82 -52.26 -7.85
N LYS A 3 -19.51 -52.27 -7.61
CA LYS A 3 -18.80 -51.24 -6.81
C LYS A 3 -18.36 -50.13 -7.76
N GLU A 4 -18.67 -48.87 -7.45
CA GLU A 4 -18.04 -47.71 -8.10
C GLU A 4 -17.05 -47.04 -7.13
N LYS A 5 -15.77 -47.05 -7.50
CA LYS A 5 -14.73 -46.16 -6.97
C LYS A 5 -14.45 -45.11 -8.03
N LYS A 6 -14.63 -43.82 -7.71
CA LYS A 6 -14.13 -42.71 -8.55
C LYS A 6 -12.63 -42.49 -8.26
N ARG A 7 -11.86 -42.37 -9.34
CA ARG A 7 -10.40 -42.31 -9.41
C ARG A 7 -9.94 -40.86 -9.26
N GLY A 8 -8.97 -40.63 -8.37
CA GLY A 8 -8.21 -39.39 -8.23
C GLY A 8 -7.11 -39.26 -9.27
N PHE A 9 -6.79 -38.02 -9.61
CA PHE A 9 -6.11 -37.57 -10.83
C PHE A 9 -4.59 -37.42 -10.65
N LEU A 10 -3.89 -38.47 -10.19
CA LEU A 10 -2.43 -38.52 -10.22
C LEU A 10 -1.95 -39.85 -10.80
N SER A 11 -1.77 -39.86 -12.11
CA SER A 11 -1.00 -40.88 -12.83
C SER A 11 -0.16 -40.19 -13.88
N TRP A 12 0.94 -39.57 -13.48
CA TRP A 12 2.09 -39.46 -14.36
C TRP A 12 3.37 -39.21 -13.56
N PHE A 13 4.05 -40.28 -13.14
CA PHE A 13 5.52 -40.31 -13.08
C PHE A 13 6.05 -41.76 -13.05
N GLY A 14 6.80 -42.13 -14.10
CA GLY A 14 8.08 -42.83 -13.96
C GLY A 14 8.16 -44.37 -14.04
N ARG A 15 8.79 -44.87 -15.13
CA ARG A 15 9.96 -45.80 -15.16
C ARG A 15 10.17 -46.30 -16.60
N GLY A 16 11.30 -46.04 -17.26
CA GLY A 16 12.58 -46.77 -17.17
C GLY A 16 12.54 -47.98 -18.13
N ARG A 17 13.52 -48.33 -18.97
CA ARG A 17 14.99 -48.20 -18.97
C ARG A 17 15.50 -48.90 -20.26
N LYS A 18 16.60 -48.47 -20.88
CA LYS A 18 17.73 -49.33 -21.33
C LYS A 18 18.79 -48.56 -22.14
N GLU A 19 20.04 -48.82 -21.77
CA GLU A 19 21.32 -48.38 -22.34
C GLU A 19 21.64 -49.07 -23.67
N ASP A 20 22.55 -48.49 -24.46
CA ASP A 20 23.74 -49.19 -24.99
C ASP A 20 24.82 -48.21 -25.53
N GLU A 21 26.04 -48.44 -25.02
CA GLU A 21 27.41 -48.33 -25.60
C GLU A 21 28.13 -46.99 -25.93
N GLN A 22 29.44 -47.01 -25.58
CA GLN A 22 30.49 -45.98 -25.46
C GLN A 22 31.48 -45.97 -26.69
N PRO A 23 32.73 -45.43 -26.67
CA PRO A 23 33.35 -44.16 -26.17
C PRO A 23 34.31 -43.47 -27.22
N GLN A 24 35.10 -42.46 -26.77
CA GLN A 24 36.44 -41.94 -27.23
C GLN A 24 36.44 -40.52 -27.85
N GLU A 25 37.41 -39.60 -27.65
CA GLU A 25 38.53 -39.35 -26.72
C GLU A 25 39.16 -37.95 -27.04
N VAL A 26 39.69 -37.24 -26.02
CA VAL A 26 40.78 -36.21 -25.92
C VAL A 26 40.86 -34.89 -26.78
N GLU A 27 40.74 -33.75 -26.06
CA GLU A 27 41.51 -32.46 -25.96
C GLU A 27 42.84 -32.18 -26.76
N PRO A 28 43.51 -30.95 -26.76
CA PRO A 28 43.16 -29.56 -26.30
C PRO A 28 43.86 -28.31 -27.03
N ILE A 29 43.68 -27.08 -26.45
CA ILE A 29 44.48 -25.77 -26.39
C ILE A 29 44.77 -24.87 -27.64
N ALA A 30 44.47 -23.54 -27.54
CA ALA A 30 45.43 -22.39 -27.68
C ALA A 30 44.78 -20.98 -27.66
N GLN A 31 45.54 -19.99 -27.13
CA GLN A 31 45.23 -18.58 -26.79
C GLN A 31 45.75 -17.55 -27.83
N SER A 32 45.53 -16.24 -27.53
CA SER A 32 46.21 -14.99 -27.97
C SER A 32 45.61 -14.30 -29.22
N GLU A 33 45.53 -12.96 -29.40
CA GLU A 33 46.08 -11.76 -28.72
C GLU A 33 45.37 -10.48 -29.26
N VAL A 34 45.48 -9.35 -28.54
CA VAL A 34 45.04 -7.96 -28.87
C VAL A 34 46.24 -7.21 -29.51
N PRO A 35 46.16 -6.10 -30.31
CA PRO A 35 46.05 -4.73 -29.75
C PRO A 35 45.40 -3.64 -30.66
N ALA A 36 45.26 -2.45 -30.07
CA ALA A 36 44.66 -1.19 -30.54
C ALA A 36 45.62 -0.27 -31.35
N GLU A 37 45.08 0.79 -31.99
CA GLU A 37 45.72 2.12 -32.15
C GLU A 37 44.73 3.19 -32.72
N GLU A 38 44.66 4.37 -32.07
CA GLU A 38 44.25 5.70 -32.60
C GLU A 38 45.46 6.36 -33.35
N PRO A 39 45.50 7.62 -33.90
CA PRO A 39 44.63 8.81 -33.74
C PRO A 39 44.51 9.80 -34.96
N ALA A 40 43.97 11.01 -34.67
CA ALA A 40 44.24 12.35 -35.26
C ALA A 40 43.52 12.77 -36.58
N GLU A 41 42.60 13.76 -36.50
CA GLU A 41 42.75 15.22 -36.73
C GLU A 41 42.83 15.66 -38.21
N SER A 42 41.91 16.53 -38.65
CA SER A 42 42.20 17.92 -39.10
C SER A 42 41.07 18.50 -39.96
N ALA A 43 40.92 19.82 -39.82
CA ALA A 43 39.91 20.67 -40.42
C ALA A 43 40.35 21.24 -41.79
N ASP A 44 39.41 22.00 -42.38
CA ASP A 44 39.63 23.24 -43.13
C ASP A 44 39.47 23.30 -44.68
N ILE A 45 38.30 23.83 -45.07
CA ILE A 45 37.93 24.98 -45.94
C ILE A 45 38.38 25.12 -47.42
N LEU A 46 37.41 25.66 -48.21
CA LEU A 46 37.44 26.51 -49.43
C LEU A 46 37.39 25.78 -50.79
N ALA A 47 36.26 25.83 -51.52
CA ALA A 47 35.85 26.86 -52.53
C ALA A 47 36.23 26.37 -53.95
N ASP A 48 35.50 26.57 -55.05
CA ASP A 48 34.41 27.48 -55.43
C ASP A 48 33.74 26.96 -56.73
N GLU A 49 32.62 27.59 -57.10
CA GLU A 49 32.03 27.74 -58.45
C GLU A 49 31.30 26.55 -59.13
N ALA A 50 30.08 26.66 -59.69
CA ALA A 50 29.21 27.80 -59.93
C ALA A 50 27.75 27.41 -60.32
N LEU A 51 26.88 28.44 -60.35
CA LEU A 51 25.70 28.67 -61.23
C LEU A 51 24.27 28.28 -60.78
N THR A 52 23.67 29.24 -60.05
CA THR A 52 22.46 30.06 -60.39
C THR A 52 21.03 29.49 -60.49
N ALA A 53 20.12 30.32 -59.94
CA ALA A 53 18.64 30.42 -60.04
C ALA A 53 17.88 29.76 -58.86
N THR A 54 17.10 30.43 -58.00
CA THR A 54 16.51 31.79 -57.93
C THR A 54 16.17 32.17 -56.47
N SER A 55 16.09 33.48 -56.27
CA SER A 55 15.86 34.33 -55.08
C SER A 55 14.53 34.24 -54.30
N ASP A 56 14.67 34.45 -52.98
CA ASP A 56 13.94 35.35 -52.05
C ASP A 56 12.45 35.09 -51.73
N ALA A 57 12.08 34.72 -50.50
CA ALA A 57 12.02 35.47 -49.24
C ALA A 57 10.69 36.25 -49.06
N GLU A 58 9.84 35.80 -48.12
CA GLU A 58 8.99 36.70 -47.32
C GLU A 58 8.44 36.00 -46.07
N ALA A 59 8.55 36.70 -44.94
CA ALA A 59 8.09 36.32 -43.62
C ALA A 59 6.56 36.48 -43.48
N ILE A 60 5.89 35.53 -42.82
CA ILE A 60 4.47 35.65 -42.43
C ILE A 60 4.28 35.20 -40.97
N ALA A 61 3.48 36.00 -40.25
CA ALA A 61 3.32 36.16 -38.81
C ALA A 61 2.70 34.96 -38.03
N PRO A 62 2.91 34.88 -36.70
CA PRO A 62 2.39 33.81 -35.82
C PRO A 62 0.91 33.96 -35.40
N GLU A 63 0.12 34.78 -36.09
CA GLU A 63 -1.22 35.18 -35.64
C GLU A 63 -2.38 34.31 -36.18
N GLN A 64 -2.14 33.51 -37.24
CA GLN A 64 -3.19 32.70 -37.87
C GLN A 64 -3.38 31.30 -37.24
N ALA A 65 -2.37 30.77 -36.54
CA ALA A 65 -2.50 29.48 -35.83
C ALA A 65 -3.28 29.60 -34.51
N ALA A 66 -3.33 30.79 -33.90
CA ALA A 66 -4.10 31.05 -32.68
C ALA A 66 -5.60 31.22 -32.96
N GLN A 67 -5.98 31.65 -34.17
CA GLN A 67 -7.39 31.86 -34.54
C GLN A 67 -8.12 30.57 -34.92
N SER A 68 -7.46 29.55 -35.44
CA SER A 68 -8.11 28.26 -35.75
C SER A 68 -8.45 27.46 -34.50
N LEU A 69 -7.57 27.48 -33.49
CA LEU A 69 -7.80 26.80 -32.20
C LEU A 69 -8.88 27.46 -31.34
N ALA A 70 -9.07 28.78 -31.46
CA ALA A 70 -10.14 29.51 -30.77
C ALA A 70 -11.53 29.23 -31.39
N GLN A 71 -11.61 29.01 -32.69
CA GLN A 71 -12.88 28.70 -33.39
C GLN A 71 -13.38 27.28 -33.11
N ASP A 72 -12.48 26.32 -32.90
CA ASP A 72 -12.85 24.94 -32.56
C ASP A 72 -13.37 24.80 -31.11
N ILE A 73 -12.94 25.67 -30.18
CA ILE A 73 -13.42 25.67 -28.78
C ILE A 73 -14.83 26.25 -28.67
N VAL A 74 -15.15 27.30 -29.44
CA VAL A 74 -16.48 27.94 -29.43
C VAL A 74 -17.56 27.02 -30.03
N ARG A 75 -17.20 26.24 -31.06
CA ARG A 75 -18.13 25.35 -31.77
C ARG A 75 -18.58 24.14 -30.94
N VAL A 76 -17.72 23.67 -30.02
CA VAL A 76 -18.04 22.58 -29.08
C VAL A 76 -18.90 23.07 -27.91
N THR A 77 -18.78 24.35 -27.52
CA THR A 77 -19.63 24.94 -26.45
C THR A 77 -21.06 25.23 -26.88
N GLU A 78 -21.31 25.55 -28.16
CA GLU A 78 -22.68 25.77 -28.66
C GLU A 78 -23.47 24.46 -28.85
N GLN A 79 -22.83 23.36 -29.25
CA GLN A 79 -23.53 22.07 -29.44
C GLN A 79 -23.97 21.38 -28.13
N VAL A 80 -23.39 21.74 -26.99
CA VAL A 80 -23.81 21.21 -25.68
C VAL A 80 -24.96 22.05 -25.09
N ALA A 81 -25.10 23.31 -25.49
CA ALA A 81 -26.15 24.20 -24.99
C ALA A 81 -27.53 23.93 -25.62
N GLU A 82 -27.60 23.40 -26.85
CA GLU A 82 -28.88 23.14 -27.55
C GLU A 82 -29.54 21.80 -27.17
N GLN A 83 -28.83 20.86 -26.53
CA GLN A 83 -29.41 19.56 -26.13
C GLN A 83 -30.02 19.51 -24.72
N GLN A 84 -30.04 20.62 -23.97
CA GLN A 84 -30.68 20.69 -22.64
C GLN A 84 -32.00 21.48 -22.62
N ALA A 85 -32.54 21.85 -23.78
CA ALA A 85 -33.72 22.73 -23.86
C ALA A 85 -35.09 22.02 -23.97
N GLU A 86 -35.18 20.69 -23.91
CA GLU A 86 -36.47 19.97 -23.99
C GLU A 86 -36.68 18.97 -22.85
N LEU A 87 -37.16 19.46 -21.71
CA LEU A 87 -37.94 18.67 -20.74
C LEU A 87 -39.16 19.50 -20.28
N PRO A 88 -40.34 18.88 -20.12
CA PRO A 88 -41.60 19.59 -19.91
C PRO A 88 -41.72 20.14 -18.48
N ALA A 89 -42.37 21.32 -18.37
CA ALA A 89 -42.61 22.05 -17.12
C ALA A 89 -43.63 21.33 -16.21
N GLU A 90 -43.28 21.16 -14.94
CA GLU A 90 -44.18 20.82 -13.83
C GLU A 90 -44.84 22.11 -13.26
N PRO A 91 -46.03 22.01 -12.64
CA PRO A 91 -46.87 23.17 -12.37
C PRO A 91 -46.36 24.04 -11.22
N GLU A 92 -46.57 25.35 -11.35
CA GLU A 92 -46.27 26.36 -10.33
C GLU A 92 -47.03 26.10 -9.02
N ILE A 93 -46.29 25.92 -7.93
CA ILE A 93 -46.81 25.99 -6.56
C ILE A 93 -46.59 27.42 -6.06
N GLU A 94 -47.70 28.09 -5.70
CA GLU A 94 -47.73 29.41 -5.06
C GLU A 94 -46.80 29.47 -3.83
N VAL A 95 -45.89 30.44 -3.85
CA VAL A 95 -44.97 30.72 -2.74
C VAL A 95 -45.74 31.43 -1.62
N GLN A 96 -46.13 30.70 -0.58
CA GLN A 96 -46.50 31.28 0.70
C GLN A 96 -45.24 31.74 1.45
N GLN A 97 -45.27 32.98 1.96
CA GLN A 97 -44.20 33.57 2.77
C GLN A 97 -43.88 32.70 4.00
N PRO A 98 -42.61 32.41 4.31
CA PRO A 98 -42.30 31.68 5.53
C PRO A 98 -42.46 32.60 6.75
N LEU A 99 -43.35 32.19 7.66
CA LEU A 99 -43.38 32.65 9.04
C LEU A 99 -42.03 32.30 9.72
N PRO A 100 -41.57 33.11 10.70
CA PRO A 100 -40.30 32.86 11.36
C PRO A 100 -40.40 31.61 12.23
N VAL A 101 -39.89 30.49 11.72
CA VAL A 101 -39.63 29.30 12.53
C VAL A 101 -38.39 29.62 13.37
N ALA A 102 -38.59 29.72 14.68
CA ALA A 102 -37.51 29.80 15.64
C ALA A 102 -36.55 28.63 15.37
N LEU A 103 -35.27 28.94 15.16
CA LEU A 103 -34.20 27.97 15.07
C LEU A 103 -34.11 27.25 16.41
N GLU A 104 -34.75 26.10 16.53
CA GLU A 104 -34.38 25.13 17.54
C GLU A 104 -32.95 24.69 17.22
N PRO A 105 -32.01 24.79 18.18
CA PRO A 105 -30.64 24.37 17.95
C PRO A 105 -30.64 22.88 17.62
N LEU A 106 -30.06 22.53 16.47
CA LEU A 106 -29.66 21.17 16.14
C LEU A 106 -28.82 20.64 17.31
N ILE A 107 -29.43 19.79 18.12
CA ILE A 107 -28.72 18.98 19.11
C ILE A 107 -27.85 18.03 18.29
N VAL A 108 -26.62 18.47 18.04
CA VAL A 108 -25.52 17.58 17.65
C VAL A 108 -25.33 16.67 18.86
N THR A 109 -25.80 15.44 18.75
CA THR A 109 -25.53 14.38 19.71
C THR A 109 -24.02 14.34 19.92
N GLN A 110 -23.59 14.77 21.10
CA GLN A 110 -22.24 14.58 21.57
C GLN A 110 -22.00 13.08 21.55
N VAL A 111 -21.23 12.59 20.58
CA VAL A 111 -20.59 11.29 20.71
C VAL A 111 -19.53 11.51 21.78
N GLU A 112 -19.94 11.30 23.03
CA GLU A 112 -19.08 11.22 24.18
C GLU A 112 -18.02 10.17 23.85
N GLN A 113 -16.78 10.61 23.60
CA GLN A 113 -15.65 9.70 23.51
C GLN A 113 -15.60 8.95 24.82
N GLU A 114 -15.95 7.66 24.79
CA GLU A 114 -15.84 6.78 25.94
C GLU A 114 -14.45 6.96 26.53
N ARG A 115 -14.40 7.27 27.84
CA ARG A 115 -13.15 7.39 28.58
C ARG A 115 -12.34 6.12 28.34
N PRO A 116 -11.01 6.19 28.13
CA PRO A 116 -10.21 5.01 27.88
C PRO A 116 -10.42 4.02 29.04
N SER A 117 -11.02 2.87 28.73
CA SER A 117 -11.17 1.79 29.69
C SER A 117 -9.77 1.45 30.23
N LYS A 118 -9.68 1.16 31.53
CA LYS A 118 -8.48 0.62 32.19
C LYS A 118 -8.11 -0.78 31.69
N GLU A 119 -8.53 -1.16 30.49
CA GLU A 119 -8.08 -2.40 29.88
C GLU A 119 -6.65 -2.20 29.39
N GLY A 120 -5.78 -3.15 29.78
CA GLY A 120 -4.40 -3.17 29.31
C GLY A 120 -4.34 -3.27 27.79
N PHE A 121 -3.29 -2.70 27.19
CA PHE A 121 -3.05 -2.71 25.75
C PHE A 121 -3.24 -4.09 25.11
N PHE A 122 -2.68 -5.13 25.73
CA PHE A 122 -2.77 -6.51 25.26
C PHE A 122 -4.22 -7.03 25.25
N ALA A 123 -5.06 -6.61 26.19
CA ALA A 123 -6.48 -6.96 26.21
C ALA A 123 -7.23 -6.34 25.02
N ARG A 124 -6.92 -5.08 24.67
CA ARG A 124 -7.48 -4.44 23.46
C ARG A 124 -7.02 -5.13 22.18
N LEU A 125 -5.75 -5.48 22.07
CA LEU A 125 -5.23 -6.22 20.92
C LEU A 125 -5.91 -7.59 20.78
N LYS A 126 -5.99 -8.37 21.88
CA LYS A 126 -6.75 -9.63 21.89
C LYS A 126 -8.19 -9.45 21.44
N ARG A 127 -8.89 -8.43 21.96
CA ARG A 127 -10.28 -8.13 21.60
C ARG A 127 -10.42 -7.78 20.12
N SER A 128 -9.53 -6.96 19.58
CA SER A 128 -9.55 -6.61 18.16
C SER A 128 -9.37 -7.83 17.26
N LEU A 129 -8.51 -8.78 17.66
CA LEU A 129 -8.21 -9.94 16.83
C LEU A 129 -9.21 -11.09 16.97
N VAL A 130 -10.26 -10.97 17.80
CA VAL A 130 -11.21 -12.08 18.11
C VAL A 130 -11.68 -12.81 16.87
N LYS A 131 -12.14 -12.10 15.84
CA LYS A 131 -12.64 -12.71 14.59
C LYS A 131 -11.55 -13.49 13.84
N THR A 132 -10.33 -12.94 13.78
CA THR A 132 -9.19 -13.62 13.14
C THR A 132 -8.72 -14.82 13.97
N ARG A 133 -8.78 -14.70 15.30
CA ARG A 133 -8.39 -15.73 16.25
C ARG A 133 -9.20 -17.01 16.14
N GLN A 134 -10.50 -16.86 15.89
CA GLN A 134 -11.42 -17.97 15.69
C GLN A 134 -11.04 -18.85 14.49
N ASN A 135 -10.42 -18.28 13.44
CA ASN A 135 -9.99 -19.02 12.25
C ASN A 135 -8.53 -19.46 12.30
N LEU A 136 -7.68 -18.74 13.03
CA LEU A 136 -6.26 -19.06 13.19
C LEU A 136 -5.99 -19.56 14.61
N GLY A 137 -5.45 -18.70 15.49
CA GLY A 137 -4.75 -19.19 16.67
C GLY A 137 -5.58 -20.00 17.67
N SER A 138 -6.75 -19.55 18.14
CA SER A 138 -7.58 -20.40 19.01
C SER A 138 -8.38 -21.45 18.22
N GLY A 139 -8.71 -21.17 16.96
CA GLY A 139 -9.36 -22.11 16.05
C GLY A 139 -8.57 -23.41 15.86
N PHE A 140 -7.25 -23.31 15.76
CA PHE A 140 -6.35 -24.46 15.60
C PHE A 140 -6.34 -25.40 16.81
N ILE A 141 -6.63 -24.91 18.03
CA ILE A 141 -6.67 -25.79 19.21
C ILE A 141 -7.76 -26.86 19.06
N GLY A 142 -8.91 -26.48 18.50
CA GLY A 142 -9.98 -27.42 18.18
C GLY A 142 -9.59 -28.41 17.09
N LEU A 143 -8.82 -27.95 16.10
CA LEU A 143 -8.32 -28.79 15.00
C LEU A 143 -7.39 -29.90 15.52
N PHE A 144 -6.47 -29.54 16.42
CA PHE A 144 -5.43 -30.44 16.92
C PHE A 144 -5.92 -31.38 18.04
N ARG A 145 -7.05 -31.10 18.69
CA ARG A 145 -7.50 -31.86 19.87
C ARG A 145 -7.89 -33.30 19.53
N GLY A 146 -7.07 -34.26 19.97
CA GLY A 146 -7.36 -35.69 19.87
C GLY A 146 -7.20 -36.28 18.46
N LYS A 147 -6.69 -35.51 17.49
CA LYS A 147 -6.36 -35.99 16.16
C LYS A 147 -4.94 -36.57 16.14
N LYS A 148 -4.74 -37.58 15.28
CA LYS A 148 -3.39 -38.07 14.97
C LYS A 148 -2.75 -37.11 13.99
N ILE A 149 -1.42 -37.06 14.02
CA ILE A 149 -0.66 -36.31 13.01
C ILE A 149 -0.55 -37.21 11.77
N ASP A 150 -1.42 -36.96 10.80
CA ASP A 150 -1.50 -37.62 9.51
C ASP A 150 -1.73 -36.60 8.39
N ASP A 151 -1.75 -37.06 7.14
CA ASP A 151 -1.89 -36.19 5.96
C ASP A 151 -3.24 -35.43 5.99
N ASP A 152 -4.31 -36.08 6.47
CA ASP A 152 -5.64 -35.47 6.59
C ASP A 152 -5.63 -34.25 7.54
N LEU A 153 -4.87 -34.31 8.65
CA LEU A 153 -4.70 -33.16 9.55
C LEU A 153 -3.99 -31.98 8.86
N PHE A 154 -2.98 -32.25 8.04
CA PHE A 154 -2.26 -31.20 7.32
C PHE A 154 -3.11 -30.56 6.22
N ASP A 155 -3.93 -31.35 5.52
CA ASP A 155 -4.88 -30.84 4.53
C ASP A 155 -5.92 -29.91 5.18
N GLU A 156 -6.48 -30.28 6.34
CA GLU A 156 -7.41 -29.42 7.07
C GLU A 156 -6.73 -28.15 7.60
N LEU A 157 -5.48 -28.24 8.06
CA LEU A 157 -4.70 -27.08 8.50
C LEU A 157 -4.42 -26.12 7.33
N GLU A 158 -4.06 -26.65 6.17
CA GLU A 158 -3.88 -25.89 4.94
C GLU A 158 -5.17 -25.14 4.58
N GLU A 159 -6.31 -25.82 4.59
CA GLU A 159 -7.62 -25.21 4.32
C GLU A 159 -7.90 -24.05 5.27
N GLN A 160 -7.70 -24.22 6.58
CA GLN A 160 -7.93 -23.16 7.57
C GLN A 160 -7.00 -21.95 7.36
N LEU A 161 -5.72 -22.16 7.07
CA LEU A 161 -4.77 -21.08 6.76
C LEU A 161 -5.20 -20.30 5.51
N LEU A 162 -5.70 -20.98 4.48
CA LEU A 162 -6.21 -20.33 3.27
C LEU A 162 -7.49 -19.54 3.52
N ILE A 163 -8.44 -20.09 4.30
CA ILE A 163 -9.69 -19.39 4.70
C ILE A 163 -9.37 -18.10 5.46
N ALA A 164 -8.32 -18.12 6.29
CA ALA A 164 -7.86 -16.97 7.05
C ALA A 164 -7.06 -15.93 6.22
N ASP A 165 -6.93 -16.12 4.90
CA ASP A 165 -6.20 -15.25 3.98
C ASP A 165 -4.66 -15.22 4.21
N VAL A 166 -4.04 -16.30 4.73
CA VAL A 166 -2.57 -16.43 4.85
C VAL A 166 -1.86 -16.50 3.48
N GLY A 167 -2.60 -16.88 2.44
CA GLY A 167 -2.12 -16.94 1.06
C GLY A 167 -1.40 -18.25 0.72
N VAL A 168 -1.54 -18.68 -0.54
CA VAL A 168 -1.12 -20.02 -1.00
C VAL A 168 0.36 -20.30 -0.75
N GLU A 169 1.24 -19.37 -1.15
CA GLU A 169 2.68 -19.58 -1.03
C GLU A 169 3.15 -19.63 0.42
N THR A 170 2.64 -18.72 1.27
CA THR A 170 2.95 -18.68 2.70
C THR A 170 2.42 -19.93 3.42
N THR A 171 1.18 -20.32 3.12
CA THR A 171 0.58 -21.54 3.68
C THR A 171 1.40 -22.76 3.30
N ARG A 172 1.77 -22.92 2.02
CA ARG A 172 2.60 -24.03 1.57
C ARG A 172 3.94 -24.09 2.31
N LYS A 173 4.60 -22.94 2.52
CA LYS A 173 5.85 -22.87 3.31
C LYS A 173 5.63 -23.35 4.75
N ILE A 174 4.59 -22.87 5.40
CA ILE A 174 4.23 -23.27 6.78
C ILE A 174 3.97 -24.79 6.84
N ILE A 175 3.10 -25.32 5.98
CA ILE A 175 2.75 -26.75 5.96
C ILE A 175 3.98 -27.60 5.68
N THR A 176 4.80 -27.24 4.69
CA THR A 176 6.03 -27.97 4.36
C THR A 176 6.98 -28.03 5.57
N SER A 177 7.21 -26.89 6.23
CA SER A 177 8.05 -26.83 7.42
C SER A 177 7.51 -27.71 8.55
N LEU A 178 6.20 -27.67 8.81
CA LEU A 178 5.56 -28.49 9.84
C LEU A 178 5.65 -29.99 9.56
N THR A 179 5.40 -30.41 8.31
CA THR A 179 5.48 -31.81 7.88
C THR A 179 6.91 -32.35 8.01
N GLU A 180 7.92 -31.56 7.63
CA GLU A 180 9.31 -31.94 7.81
C GLU A 180 9.65 -32.18 9.30
N HIS A 181 9.20 -31.31 10.20
CA HIS A 181 9.44 -31.45 11.65
C HIS A 181 8.67 -32.63 12.27
N ALA A 182 7.44 -32.89 11.81
CA ALA A 182 6.66 -34.04 12.25
C ALA A 182 7.31 -35.37 11.84
N SER A 183 7.79 -35.47 10.59
CA SER A 183 8.43 -36.69 10.07
C SER A 183 9.72 -37.06 10.79
N ARG A 184 10.47 -36.06 11.30
CA ARG A 184 11.72 -36.24 12.06
C ARG A 184 11.51 -36.75 13.50
N LYS A 185 10.30 -37.19 13.86
CA LYS A 185 9.89 -37.76 15.18
C LYS A 185 10.05 -36.81 16.37
N GLN A 186 10.17 -35.50 16.13
CA GLN A 186 10.26 -34.50 17.19
C GLN A 186 8.88 -34.10 17.75
N LEU A 187 7.82 -34.24 16.94
CA LEU A 187 6.45 -33.93 17.34
C LEU A 187 5.68 -35.23 17.53
N LYS A 188 5.43 -35.62 18.79
CA LYS A 188 4.66 -36.83 19.14
C LYS A 188 3.20 -36.54 19.48
N ASP A 189 2.84 -35.27 19.59
CA ASP A 189 1.54 -34.78 20.05
C ASP A 189 1.14 -33.53 19.25
N ALA A 190 -0.15 -33.38 19.01
CA ALA A 190 -0.76 -32.24 18.34
C ALA A 190 -0.55 -30.92 19.12
N GLU A 191 -0.37 -30.97 20.45
CA GLU A 191 0.05 -29.80 21.24
C GLU A 191 1.45 -29.28 20.85
N ALA A 192 2.37 -30.19 20.52
CA ALA A 192 3.69 -29.82 20.04
C ALA A 192 3.63 -29.21 18.64
N LEU A 193 2.73 -29.73 17.78
CA LEU A 193 2.49 -29.18 16.44
C LEU A 193 1.90 -27.77 16.51
N TYR A 194 0.96 -27.52 17.42
CA TYR A 194 0.42 -26.19 17.69
C TYR A 194 1.50 -25.19 18.10
N SER A 195 2.38 -25.61 19.03
CA SER A 195 3.50 -24.79 19.48
C SER A 195 4.47 -24.49 18.34
N LYS A 196 4.74 -25.47 17.48
CA LYS A 196 5.58 -25.28 16.30
C LYS A 196 4.94 -24.36 15.26
N LEU A 197 3.65 -24.48 14.99
CA LEU A 197 2.91 -23.56 14.11
C LEU A 197 3.02 -22.11 14.60
N LYS A 198 2.86 -21.88 15.92
CA LYS A 198 3.03 -20.56 16.53
C LYS A 198 4.45 -20.01 16.31
N GLU A 199 5.47 -20.85 16.47
CA GLU A 199 6.87 -20.51 16.22
C GLU A 199 7.10 -20.13 14.74
N GLU A 200 6.68 -20.96 13.79
CA GLU A 200 6.83 -20.69 12.35
C GLU A 200 6.15 -19.37 11.94
N MET A 201 4.94 -19.12 12.45
CA MET A 201 4.22 -17.87 12.17
C MET A 201 4.88 -16.66 12.82
N SER A 202 5.47 -16.83 14.01
CA SER A 202 6.27 -15.79 14.68
C SER A 202 7.53 -15.44 13.88
N GLU A 203 8.27 -16.44 13.41
CA GLU A 203 9.49 -16.23 12.60
C GLU A 203 9.22 -15.44 11.32
N ILE A 204 8.07 -15.64 10.69
CA ILE A 204 7.65 -14.84 9.52
C ILE A 204 7.53 -13.36 9.89
N LEU A 205 6.86 -13.06 11.00
CA LEU A 205 6.58 -11.69 11.40
C LEU A 205 7.81 -10.95 11.98
N THR A 206 8.67 -11.66 12.71
CA THR A 206 9.88 -11.06 13.31
C THR A 206 10.83 -10.51 12.25
N LYS A 207 10.85 -11.08 11.04
CA LYS A 207 11.66 -10.60 9.91
C LYS A 207 11.27 -9.20 9.42
N VAL A 208 10.03 -8.79 9.67
CA VAL A 208 9.49 -7.48 9.26
C VAL A 208 9.17 -6.57 10.44
N GLU A 209 9.54 -6.96 11.67
CA GLU A 209 9.45 -6.08 12.83
C GLU A 209 10.58 -5.05 12.80
N LYS A 210 10.25 -3.83 12.39
CA LYS A 210 11.16 -2.68 12.55
C LYS A 210 10.33 -1.42 12.83
N PRO A 211 10.29 -0.94 14.09
CA PRO A 211 9.62 0.31 14.41
C PRO A 211 10.12 1.47 13.54
N LEU A 212 9.25 2.43 13.26
CA LEU A 212 9.61 3.64 12.53
C LEU A 212 10.47 4.54 13.44
N ASP A 213 11.68 4.85 13.02
CA ASP A 213 12.56 5.82 13.66
C ASP A 213 12.60 7.09 12.82
N VAL A 214 12.07 8.18 13.37
CA VAL A 214 12.01 9.49 12.70
C VAL A 214 13.13 10.44 13.13
N SER A 215 14.18 9.92 13.77
CA SER A 215 15.33 10.72 14.21
C SER A 215 16.35 10.99 13.09
N GLY A 216 17.27 11.94 13.32
CA GLY A 216 18.41 12.19 12.44
C GLY A 216 18.14 13.05 11.19
N LYS A 217 16.88 13.45 10.93
CA LYS A 217 16.48 14.30 9.81
C LYS A 217 15.51 15.38 10.28
N THR A 218 15.56 16.56 9.65
CA THR A 218 14.68 17.69 10.01
C THR A 218 14.33 18.52 8.76
N PRO A 219 13.14 18.30 8.15
CA PRO A 219 12.10 17.36 8.57
C PRO A 219 12.42 15.91 8.18
N TYR A 220 12.01 14.95 9.01
CA TYR A 220 11.75 13.58 8.55
C TYR A 220 10.47 13.59 7.70
N VAL A 221 10.52 13.00 6.51
CA VAL A 221 9.45 13.13 5.49
C VAL A 221 8.82 11.76 5.26
N ILE A 222 7.55 11.64 5.62
CA ILE A 222 6.74 10.44 5.43
C ILE A 222 5.76 10.68 4.28
N LEU A 223 5.92 9.92 3.19
CA LEU A 223 4.97 9.88 2.09
C LEU A 223 3.97 8.75 2.30
N MET A 224 2.70 9.08 2.52
CA MET A 224 1.65 8.11 2.76
C MET A 224 1.00 7.71 1.45
N VAL A 225 1.05 6.42 1.11
CA VAL A 225 0.47 5.88 -0.12
C VAL A 225 -0.53 4.76 0.18
N GLY A 226 -1.34 4.40 -0.83
CA GLY A 226 -2.37 3.37 -0.70
C GLY A 226 -3.70 3.80 -1.33
N VAL A 227 -4.65 2.87 -1.44
CA VAL A 227 -5.91 3.14 -2.13
C VAL A 227 -6.90 3.92 -1.26
N ASN A 228 -8.01 4.37 -1.85
CA ASN A 228 -9.05 5.07 -1.09
C ASN A 228 -9.75 4.11 -0.12
N GLY A 229 -10.15 4.62 1.05
CA GLY A 229 -10.93 3.85 2.03
C GLY A 229 -10.11 2.91 2.94
N VAL A 230 -8.81 2.72 2.69
CA VAL A 230 -7.92 1.89 3.56
C VAL A 230 -7.47 2.60 4.83
N GLY A 231 -7.94 3.83 5.09
CA GLY A 231 -7.62 4.54 6.34
C GLY A 231 -6.38 5.45 6.30
N LYS A 232 -5.80 5.78 5.13
CA LYS A 232 -4.62 6.68 5.02
C LYS A 232 -4.74 7.98 5.84
N THR A 233 -5.75 8.80 5.56
CA THR A 233 -5.94 10.10 6.24
C THR A 233 -6.17 9.94 7.74
N THR A 234 -6.86 8.86 8.15
CA THR A 234 -7.03 8.52 9.57
C THR A 234 -5.69 8.14 10.20
N THR A 235 -4.88 7.30 9.55
CA THR A 235 -3.52 6.94 9.99
C THR A 235 -2.63 8.18 10.10
N ILE A 236 -2.71 9.12 9.16
CA ILE A 236 -1.99 10.41 9.24
C ILE A 236 -2.33 11.15 10.51
N GLY A 237 -3.62 11.31 10.82
CA GLY A 237 -4.08 11.99 12.03
C GLY A 237 -3.57 11.32 13.31
N LYS A 238 -3.61 9.97 13.36
CA LYS A 238 -3.12 9.19 14.51
C LYS A 238 -1.60 9.32 14.68
N LEU A 239 -0.83 9.16 13.60
CA LEU A 239 0.64 9.34 13.61
C LEU A 239 1.03 10.75 14.05
N ALA A 240 0.36 11.77 13.49
CA ALA A 240 0.62 13.16 13.82
C ALA A 240 0.41 13.43 15.32
N ARG A 241 -0.66 12.88 15.90
CA ARG A 241 -0.93 13.01 17.34
C ARG A 241 0.06 12.24 18.20
N GLN A 242 0.52 11.07 17.74
CA GLN A 242 1.55 10.27 18.40
C GLN A 242 2.88 11.04 18.45
N PHE A 243 3.35 11.58 17.32
CA PHE A 243 4.58 12.37 17.29
C PHE A 243 4.49 13.65 18.12
N GLN A 244 3.34 14.34 18.13
CA GLN A 244 3.10 15.45 19.06
C GLN A 244 3.18 15.02 20.53
N ALA A 245 2.65 13.84 20.88
CA ALA A 245 2.73 13.31 22.24
C ALA A 245 4.17 12.95 22.64
N GLU A 246 5.02 12.62 21.67
CA GLU A 246 6.46 12.44 21.82
C GLU A 246 7.24 13.77 21.83
N GLY A 247 6.55 14.92 21.80
CA GLY A 247 7.15 16.26 21.83
C GLY A 247 7.70 16.76 20.49
N LYS A 248 7.43 16.05 19.39
CA LYS A 248 7.88 16.45 18.05
C LYS A 248 6.92 17.45 17.42
N SER A 249 7.47 18.45 16.73
CA SER A 249 6.71 19.34 15.87
C SER A 249 6.33 18.61 14.57
N VAL A 250 5.06 18.74 14.17
CA VAL A 250 4.51 18.03 13.00
C VAL A 250 3.93 19.04 12.02
N MET A 251 4.03 18.75 10.72
CA MET A 251 3.33 19.44 9.65
C MET A 251 2.68 18.41 8.72
N LEU A 252 1.53 18.75 8.15
CA LEU A 252 0.83 17.90 7.19
C LEU A 252 0.83 18.54 5.79
N ALA A 253 0.90 17.73 4.75
CA ALA A 253 0.71 18.16 3.36
C ALA A 253 -0.51 17.48 2.76
N ALA A 254 -1.46 18.27 2.26
CA ALA A 254 -2.70 17.80 1.65
C ALA A 254 -2.50 17.47 0.17
N GLY A 255 -1.79 16.37 -0.13
CA GLY A 255 -1.49 15.94 -1.49
C GLY A 255 -2.58 15.13 -2.19
N ASP A 256 -3.72 14.79 -1.54
CA ASP A 256 -4.93 14.29 -2.24
C ASP A 256 -5.74 15.47 -2.81
N THR A 257 -5.14 16.21 -3.74
CA THR A 257 -5.71 17.45 -4.29
C THR A 257 -6.94 17.23 -5.16
N PHE A 258 -7.14 16.00 -5.66
CA PHE A 258 -8.29 15.62 -6.47
C PHE A 258 -9.59 15.49 -5.66
N ARG A 259 -9.51 15.39 -4.33
CA ARG A 259 -10.67 15.23 -3.45
C ARG A 259 -10.74 16.42 -2.51
N ALA A 260 -11.59 17.40 -2.82
CA ALA A 260 -11.82 18.56 -1.95
C ALA A 260 -12.10 18.14 -0.49
N ALA A 261 -12.94 17.12 -0.30
CA ALA A 261 -13.25 16.58 1.02
C ALA A 261 -12.04 15.94 1.73
N ALA A 262 -11.05 15.41 1.01
CA ALA A 262 -9.83 14.86 1.63
C ALA A 262 -8.92 15.98 2.14
N VAL A 263 -8.77 17.06 1.35
CA VAL A 263 -8.05 18.28 1.76
C VAL A 263 -8.73 18.89 2.99
N GLU A 264 -10.04 19.09 2.95
CA GLU A 264 -10.83 19.64 4.06
C GLU A 264 -10.73 18.75 5.31
N GLN A 265 -10.87 17.44 5.16
CA GLN A 265 -10.74 16.49 6.27
C GLN A 265 -9.37 16.61 6.94
N LEU A 266 -8.28 16.71 6.16
CA LEU A 266 -6.93 16.86 6.70
C LEU A 266 -6.74 18.23 7.38
N GLN A 267 -7.31 19.29 6.81
CA GLN A 267 -7.29 20.64 7.41
C GLN A 267 -8.04 20.69 8.74
N VAL A 268 -9.22 20.09 8.83
CA VAL A 268 -9.99 19.98 10.08
C VAL A 268 -9.20 19.17 11.13
N TRP A 269 -8.55 18.08 10.71
CA TRP A 269 -7.64 17.32 11.57
C TRP A 269 -6.49 18.19 12.10
N GLY A 270 -5.86 18.96 11.21
CA GLY A 270 -4.79 19.87 11.59
C GLY A 270 -5.26 20.95 12.56
N GLN A 271 -6.37 21.61 12.27
CA GLN A 271 -6.96 22.65 13.11
C GLN A 271 -7.32 22.11 14.50
N ARG A 272 -7.96 20.94 14.58
CA ARG A 272 -8.35 20.30 15.85
C ARG A 272 -7.14 19.97 16.74
N ASN A 273 -5.98 19.71 16.16
CA ASN A 273 -4.77 19.30 16.87
C ASN A 273 -3.67 20.37 16.88
N ASN A 274 -3.97 21.61 16.42
CA ASN A 274 -3.00 22.70 16.26
C ASN A 274 -1.76 22.28 15.43
N ILE A 275 -1.99 21.55 14.33
CA ILE A 275 -0.96 21.10 13.39
C ILE A 275 -1.09 21.92 12.10
N PRO A 276 -0.02 22.60 11.62
CA PRO A 276 -0.05 23.30 10.36
C PRO A 276 -0.26 22.34 9.19
N VAL A 277 -1.17 22.69 8.29
CA VAL A 277 -1.47 21.93 7.07
C VAL A 277 -1.17 22.80 5.86
N ILE A 278 -0.35 22.29 4.95
CA ILE A 278 -0.06 22.91 3.66
C ILE A 278 -1.01 22.31 2.64
N ALA A 279 -1.80 23.17 2.01
CA ALA A 279 -2.80 22.81 1.02
C ALA A 279 -2.88 23.90 -0.05
N GLN A 280 -3.30 23.51 -1.26
CA GLN A 280 -3.64 24.42 -2.36
C GLN A 280 -5.10 24.22 -2.77
N HIS A 281 -5.54 24.85 -3.86
CA HIS A 281 -6.89 24.69 -4.39
C HIS A 281 -7.13 23.25 -4.90
N THR A 282 -8.39 22.82 -4.92
CA THR A 282 -8.79 21.52 -5.48
C THR A 282 -8.32 21.37 -6.92
N GLY A 283 -7.72 20.23 -7.26
CA GLY A 283 -7.16 19.96 -8.58
C GLY A 283 -5.74 20.51 -8.79
N ALA A 284 -5.13 21.13 -7.78
CA ALA A 284 -3.73 21.52 -7.83
C ALA A 284 -2.79 20.32 -8.04
N ASP A 285 -1.59 20.57 -8.55
CA ASP A 285 -0.58 19.53 -8.72
C ASP A 285 -0.06 19.02 -7.37
N SER A 286 -0.32 17.75 -7.05
CA SER A 286 0.06 17.11 -5.77
C SER A 286 1.55 17.25 -5.46
N ALA A 287 2.41 17.12 -6.48
CA ALA A 287 3.85 17.28 -6.31
C ALA A 287 4.26 18.72 -5.93
N SER A 288 3.53 19.72 -6.43
CA SER A 288 3.75 21.13 -6.08
C SER A 288 3.31 21.43 -4.64
N VAL A 289 2.17 20.89 -4.19
CA VAL A 289 1.73 21.02 -2.77
C VAL A 289 2.77 20.44 -1.82
N ILE A 290 3.31 19.26 -2.16
CA ILE A 290 4.31 18.58 -1.35
C ILE A 290 5.65 19.32 -1.36
N PHE A 291 6.06 19.88 -2.51
CA PHE A 291 7.25 20.72 -2.61
C PHE A 291 7.17 21.92 -1.66
N ASP A 292 6.05 22.64 -1.69
CA ASP A 292 5.80 23.77 -0.79
C ASP A 292 5.82 23.34 0.67
N ALA A 293 5.29 22.15 0.97
CA ALA A 293 5.26 21.62 2.32
C ALA A 293 6.65 21.28 2.86
N ILE A 294 7.53 20.69 2.04
CA ILE A 294 8.92 20.43 2.44
C ILE A 294 9.66 21.75 2.68
N GLN A 295 9.50 22.74 1.79
CA GLN A 295 10.10 24.07 1.96
C GLN A 295 9.61 24.76 3.24
N ALA A 296 8.31 24.72 3.51
CA ALA A 296 7.71 25.28 4.72
C ALA A 296 8.20 24.56 5.98
N ALA A 297 8.28 23.23 5.96
CA ALA A 297 8.77 22.42 7.07
C ALA A 297 10.25 22.70 7.37
N LYS A 298 11.10 22.81 6.33
CA LYS A 298 12.51 23.21 6.48
C LYS A 298 12.66 24.61 7.08
N SER A 299 11.92 25.59 6.56
CA SER A 299 11.94 26.98 7.03
C SER A 299 11.50 27.10 8.50
N ARG A 300 10.46 26.34 8.89
CA ARG A 300 9.92 26.32 10.25
C ARG A 300 10.64 25.35 11.19
N LYS A 301 11.66 24.63 10.70
CA LYS A 301 12.41 23.60 11.44
C LYS A 301 11.49 22.56 12.10
N VAL A 302 10.50 22.09 11.34
CA VAL A 302 9.57 21.06 11.78
C VAL A 302 10.28 19.71 11.81
N ASP A 303 10.02 18.91 12.85
CA ASP A 303 10.66 17.60 13.03
C ASP A 303 10.11 16.57 12.03
N VAL A 304 8.80 16.51 11.84
CA VAL A 304 8.14 15.51 10.96
C VAL A 304 7.16 16.16 9.99
N LEU A 305 7.31 15.87 8.70
CA LEU A 305 6.34 16.19 7.66
C LEU A 305 5.64 14.91 7.19
N ILE A 306 4.31 14.87 7.26
CA ILE A 306 3.50 13.76 6.74
C ILE A 306 2.70 14.23 5.52
N ALA A 307 2.96 13.64 4.36
CA ALA A 307 2.29 13.98 3.11
C ALA A 307 1.22 12.94 2.76
N ASP A 308 -0.04 13.38 2.64
CA ASP A 308 -1.13 12.56 2.08
C ASP A 308 -1.02 12.50 0.55
N THR A 309 -1.56 11.45 -0.06
CA THR A 309 -1.63 11.31 -1.52
C THR A 309 -2.98 10.79 -1.96
N ALA A 310 -3.30 11.00 -3.24
CA ALA A 310 -4.42 10.34 -3.89
C ALA A 310 -4.31 8.79 -3.80
N GLY A 311 -5.46 8.10 -3.83
CA GLY A 311 -5.55 6.64 -3.75
C GLY A 311 -6.48 6.00 -4.79
N ARG A 312 -6.69 6.64 -5.94
CA ARG A 312 -7.63 6.20 -6.99
C ARG A 312 -7.07 5.06 -7.85
N LEU A 313 -7.08 3.82 -7.32
CA LEU A 313 -6.46 2.66 -7.99
C LEU A 313 -7.12 2.26 -9.33
N GLN A 314 -8.38 2.66 -9.60
CA GLN A 314 -9.03 2.35 -10.87
C GLN A 314 -8.29 2.90 -12.10
N ASN A 315 -7.46 3.94 -11.93
CA ASN A 315 -6.56 4.46 -12.95
C ASN A 315 -5.10 4.23 -12.55
N LYS A 316 -4.71 2.95 -12.44
CA LYS A 316 -3.41 2.51 -11.90
C LYS A 316 -2.23 3.25 -12.52
N ALA A 317 -2.18 3.35 -13.85
CA ALA A 317 -1.04 3.94 -14.56
C ALA A 317 -0.86 5.42 -14.18
N HIS A 318 -1.94 6.20 -14.19
CA HIS A 318 -1.87 7.62 -13.83
C HIS A 318 -1.48 7.81 -12.35
N LEU A 319 -2.05 7.03 -11.44
CA LEU A 319 -1.72 7.10 -10.02
C LEU A 319 -0.23 6.81 -9.78
N MET A 320 0.32 5.77 -10.41
CA MET A 320 1.72 5.40 -10.21
C MET A 320 2.68 6.45 -10.79
N GLU A 321 2.37 7.03 -11.95
CA GLU A 321 3.18 8.13 -12.50
C GLU A 321 3.11 9.40 -11.65
N GLU A 322 1.95 9.71 -11.07
CA GLU A 322 1.79 10.81 -10.11
C GLU A 322 2.67 10.60 -8.87
N LEU A 323 2.67 9.40 -8.29
CA LEU A 323 3.49 9.07 -7.13
C LEU A 323 5.00 9.13 -7.44
N LYS A 324 5.42 8.62 -8.61
CA LYS A 324 6.81 8.75 -9.08
C LYS A 324 7.22 10.22 -9.26
N LYS A 325 6.32 11.04 -9.81
CA LYS A 325 6.54 12.49 -9.94
C LYS A 325 6.73 13.13 -8.57
N ILE A 326 5.89 12.81 -7.59
CA ILE A 326 6.01 13.30 -6.21
C ILE A 326 7.39 12.96 -5.65
N VAL A 327 7.80 11.68 -5.69
CA VAL A 327 9.12 11.24 -5.19
C VAL A 327 10.25 11.98 -5.89
N ARG A 328 10.21 12.12 -7.22
CA ARG A 328 11.21 12.87 -7.99
C ARG A 328 11.30 14.33 -7.56
N VAL A 329 10.16 14.96 -7.25
CA VAL A 329 10.12 16.37 -6.80
C VAL A 329 10.66 16.50 -5.38
N MET A 330 10.34 15.56 -4.46
CA MET A 330 10.93 15.52 -3.12
C MET A 330 12.46 15.43 -3.19
N LYS A 331 12.99 14.55 -4.04
CA LYS A 331 14.44 14.35 -4.24
C LYS A 331 15.21 15.58 -4.71
N LYS A 332 14.54 16.55 -5.36
CA LYS A 332 15.17 17.82 -5.75
C LYS A 332 15.47 18.73 -4.56
N LEU A 333 14.70 18.60 -3.48
CA LEU A 333 14.85 19.39 -2.26
C LEU A 333 15.75 18.70 -1.24
N ASP A 334 15.70 17.38 -1.19
CA ASP A 334 16.47 16.53 -0.28
C ASP A 334 16.65 15.17 -0.95
N GLU A 335 17.89 14.78 -1.25
CA GLU A 335 18.20 13.56 -2.00
C GLU A 335 17.71 12.29 -1.27
N ASP A 336 17.64 12.34 0.06
CA ASP A 336 17.18 11.24 0.92
C ASP A 336 15.66 11.25 1.13
N ALA A 337 14.92 12.24 0.61
CA ALA A 337 13.47 12.31 0.76
C ALA A 337 12.72 11.57 -0.38
N PRO A 338 11.57 10.92 -0.09
CA PRO A 338 11.00 10.70 1.24
C PRO A 338 11.83 9.70 2.06
N HIS A 339 11.93 9.97 3.37
CA HIS A 339 12.64 9.11 4.33
C HIS A 339 11.85 7.85 4.66
N GLU A 340 10.51 7.93 4.55
CA GLU A 340 9.63 6.77 4.62
C GLU A 340 8.56 6.88 3.53
N VAL A 341 8.41 5.82 2.71
CA VAL A 341 7.25 5.60 1.85
C VAL A 341 6.37 4.56 2.53
N MET A 342 5.33 5.03 3.20
CA MET A 342 4.44 4.23 4.04
C MET A 342 3.18 3.83 3.26
N LEU A 343 3.07 2.55 2.92
CA LEU A 343 1.84 2.02 2.35
C LEU A 343 0.82 1.71 3.45
N THR A 344 -0.39 2.25 3.32
CA THR A 344 -1.52 1.86 4.17
C THR A 344 -2.37 0.81 3.46
N LEU A 345 -2.61 -0.31 4.13
CA LEU A 345 -3.43 -1.43 3.65
C LEU A 345 -4.60 -1.70 4.58
N ASP A 346 -5.66 -2.27 4.02
CA ASP A 346 -6.85 -2.72 4.76
C ASP A 346 -6.81 -4.24 4.92
N ALA A 347 -6.69 -4.71 6.16
CA ALA A 347 -6.62 -6.14 6.48
C ALA A 347 -7.89 -6.91 6.08
N SER A 348 -9.03 -6.23 5.97
CA SER A 348 -10.29 -6.87 5.57
C SER A 348 -10.31 -7.28 4.10
N THR A 349 -9.41 -6.73 3.28
CA THR A 349 -9.38 -6.97 1.83
C THR A 349 -8.63 -8.25 1.42
N GLY A 350 -8.02 -8.97 2.36
CA GLY A 350 -7.33 -10.25 2.11
C GLY A 350 -6.26 -10.12 1.03
N GLN A 351 -6.20 -11.06 0.08
CA GLN A 351 -5.19 -11.10 -1.00
C GLN A 351 -5.14 -9.85 -1.91
N ASN A 352 -6.18 -9.00 -1.90
CA ASN A 352 -6.11 -7.71 -2.59
C ASN A 352 -5.05 -6.79 -1.97
N ALA A 353 -4.80 -6.88 -0.66
CA ALA A 353 -3.75 -6.10 0.00
C ALA A 353 -2.35 -6.52 -0.47
N VAL A 354 -2.11 -7.83 -0.67
CA VAL A 354 -0.85 -8.37 -1.24
C VAL A 354 -0.64 -7.83 -2.64
N SER A 355 -1.68 -7.87 -3.47
CA SER A 355 -1.62 -7.36 -4.85
C SER A 355 -1.33 -5.85 -4.89
N GLN A 356 -1.89 -5.09 -3.95
CA GLN A 356 -1.62 -3.65 -3.82
C GLN A 356 -0.18 -3.39 -3.37
N ALA A 357 0.31 -4.12 -2.35
CA ALA A 357 1.68 -3.98 -1.87
C ALA A 357 2.69 -4.12 -3.02
N LYS A 358 2.54 -5.16 -3.84
CA LYS A 358 3.36 -5.35 -5.05
C LYS A 358 3.31 -4.15 -6.00
N LEU A 359 2.11 -3.68 -6.35
CA LEU A 359 1.94 -2.58 -7.30
C LEU A 359 2.56 -1.26 -6.83
N PHE A 360 2.41 -0.94 -5.54
CA PHE A 360 2.99 0.29 -4.99
C PHE A 360 4.51 0.16 -4.81
N ASP A 361 5.01 -1.01 -4.43
CA ASP A 361 6.45 -1.26 -4.31
C ASP A 361 7.18 -1.13 -5.65
N GLU A 362 6.64 -1.76 -6.70
CA GLU A 362 7.16 -1.61 -8.07
C GLU A 362 7.16 -0.15 -8.56
N ALA A 363 6.24 0.67 -8.08
CA ALA A 363 6.09 2.05 -8.54
C ALA A 363 6.99 3.05 -7.82
N VAL A 364 7.10 2.95 -6.49
CA VAL A 364 7.78 3.98 -5.67
C VAL A 364 8.82 3.44 -4.68
N GLY A 365 8.93 2.13 -4.51
CA GLY A 365 9.80 1.51 -3.51
C GLY A 365 9.29 1.78 -2.09
N LEU A 366 8.63 0.79 -1.49
CA LEU A 366 8.06 0.94 -0.17
C LEU A 366 9.13 0.71 0.91
N THR A 367 9.07 1.49 1.99
CA THR A 367 9.97 1.34 3.14
C THR A 367 9.25 0.96 4.42
N GLY A 368 7.92 1.04 4.43
CA GLY A 368 7.09 0.60 5.52
C GLY A 368 5.65 0.34 5.14
N ILE A 369 4.99 -0.51 5.92
CA ILE A 369 3.59 -0.86 5.79
C ILE A 369 2.86 -0.53 7.10
N THR A 370 1.68 0.10 6.96
CA THR A 370 0.67 0.19 8.01
C THR A 370 -0.53 -0.66 7.63
N LEU A 371 -0.87 -1.65 8.45
CA LEU A 371 -2.03 -2.50 8.22
C LEU A 371 -3.19 -2.05 9.13
N THR A 372 -4.35 -1.73 8.59
CA THR A 372 -5.49 -1.18 9.34
C THR A 372 -6.67 -2.13 9.35
N LYS A 373 -7.67 -1.81 10.19
CA LYS A 373 -8.96 -2.53 10.31
C LYS A 373 -8.82 -4.00 10.69
N LEU A 374 -7.80 -4.34 11.48
CA LEU A 374 -7.65 -5.72 11.99
C LEU A 374 -8.78 -6.11 12.95
N ASP A 375 -9.42 -5.14 13.60
CA ASP A 375 -10.60 -5.29 14.45
C ASP A 375 -11.87 -5.71 13.69
N GLY A 376 -11.96 -5.35 12.42
CA GLY A 376 -13.14 -5.57 11.61
C GLY A 376 -13.25 -6.98 11.02
N THR A 377 -12.17 -7.75 10.96
CA THR A 377 -12.01 -8.85 10.01
C THR A 377 -11.64 -10.20 10.62
N ALA A 378 -12.12 -11.29 10.01
CA ALA A 378 -11.68 -12.65 10.25
C ALA A 378 -10.54 -13.10 9.31
N LYS A 379 -10.17 -12.22 8.36
CA LYS A 379 -9.17 -12.42 7.31
C LYS A 379 -7.80 -11.83 7.69
N GLY A 380 -7.48 -11.79 8.98
CA GLY A 380 -6.25 -11.18 9.47
C GLY A 380 -4.97 -11.95 9.11
N GLY A 381 -5.07 -13.13 8.47
CA GLY A 381 -3.92 -13.90 8.00
C GLY A 381 -3.12 -13.22 6.90
N VAL A 382 -3.68 -12.20 6.23
CA VAL A 382 -3.01 -11.43 5.19
C VAL A 382 -1.70 -10.80 5.66
N ILE A 383 -1.56 -10.50 6.96
CA ILE A 383 -0.33 -9.96 7.53
C ILE A 383 0.87 -10.90 7.31
N PHE A 384 0.66 -12.22 7.39
CA PHE A 384 1.69 -13.22 7.15
C PHE A 384 2.07 -13.29 5.67
N ALA A 385 1.09 -13.16 4.77
CA ALA A 385 1.33 -13.11 3.33
C ALA A 385 2.20 -11.91 2.95
N ILE A 386 1.89 -10.73 3.51
CA ILE A 386 2.63 -9.50 3.25
C ILE A 386 4.05 -9.62 3.82
N ALA A 387 4.20 -10.11 5.05
CA ALA A 387 5.49 -10.26 5.70
C ALA A 387 6.43 -11.20 4.94
N ASP A 388 5.93 -12.37 4.54
CA ASP A 388 6.72 -13.40 3.85
C ASP A 388 7.12 -12.98 2.42
N GLN A 389 6.25 -12.27 1.69
CA GLN A 389 6.48 -11.98 0.28
C GLN A 389 7.33 -10.74 0.02
N PHE A 390 7.22 -9.69 0.83
CA PHE A 390 7.82 -8.39 0.49
C PHE A 390 9.05 -8.03 1.32
N SER A 391 9.26 -8.64 2.49
CA SER A 391 10.33 -8.24 3.42
C SER A 391 10.36 -6.73 3.75
N ILE A 392 9.26 -6.01 3.52
CA ILE A 392 9.10 -4.61 3.88
C ILE A 392 8.64 -4.57 5.35
N PRO A 393 9.25 -3.72 6.20
CA PRO A 393 8.84 -3.59 7.58
C PRO A 393 7.37 -3.26 7.76
N ILE A 394 6.69 -3.99 8.63
CA ILE A 394 5.39 -3.58 9.15
C ILE A 394 5.68 -2.63 10.29
N ARG A 395 5.33 -1.35 10.11
CA ARG A 395 5.61 -0.28 11.07
C ARG A 395 4.50 -0.18 12.10
N TYR A 396 3.25 -0.25 11.63
CA TYR A 396 2.07 -0.04 12.44
C TYR A 396 0.94 -1.02 12.11
N ILE A 397 0.14 -1.32 13.14
CA ILE A 397 -1.15 -1.98 12.99
C ILE A 397 -2.27 -1.10 13.58
N GLY A 398 -3.39 -1.05 12.88
CA GLY A 398 -4.60 -0.33 13.28
C GLY A 398 -5.67 -1.32 13.74
N VAL A 399 -6.06 -1.22 15.01
CA VAL A 399 -6.93 -2.18 15.70
C VAL A 399 -8.22 -1.54 16.24
N GLY A 400 -8.64 -0.43 15.63
CA GLY A 400 -9.83 0.33 16.02
C GLY A 400 -9.81 1.77 15.49
N GLU A 401 -10.83 2.53 15.85
CA GLU A 401 -11.04 3.91 15.38
C GLU A 401 -10.37 4.96 16.26
N GLY A 402 -10.14 4.67 17.55
CA GLY A 402 -9.54 5.56 18.53
C GLY A 402 -8.12 5.98 18.14
N ILE A 403 -7.66 7.13 18.65
CA ILE A 403 -6.32 7.66 18.32
C ILE A 403 -5.23 6.69 18.79
N GLU A 404 -5.46 6.08 19.95
CA GLU A 404 -4.64 5.08 20.60
C GLU A 404 -4.73 3.68 19.97
N ASP A 405 -5.54 3.49 18.92
CA ASP A 405 -5.70 2.21 18.23
C ASP A 405 -4.76 2.05 17.04
N LEU A 406 -3.91 3.04 16.75
CA LEU A 406 -2.73 2.84 15.90
C LEU A 406 -1.53 2.51 16.79
N ARG A 407 -0.86 1.40 16.50
CA ARG A 407 0.18 0.85 17.37
C ARG A 407 1.42 0.50 16.56
N PRO A 408 2.63 0.81 17.07
CA PRO A 408 3.84 0.22 16.52
C PRO A 408 3.71 -1.30 16.52
N PHE A 409 4.08 -1.92 15.40
CA PHE A 409 3.98 -3.36 15.25
C PHE A 409 5.01 -4.08 16.13
N LYS A 410 4.55 -5.12 16.81
CA LYS A 410 5.34 -6.02 17.66
C LYS A 410 4.91 -7.45 17.33
N ALA A 411 5.83 -8.24 16.78
CA ALA A 411 5.55 -9.59 16.31
C ALA A 411 5.11 -10.48 17.48
N ASP A 412 5.84 -10.44 18.59
CA ASP A 412 5.53 -11.23 19.78
C ASP A 412 4.16 -10.89 20.36
N ASP A 413 3.86 -9.61 20.58
CA ASP A 413 2.56 -9.18 21.10
C ASP A 413 1.40 -9.60 20.17
N PHE A 414 1.62 -9.51 18.86
CA PHE A 414 0.63 -9.91 17.86
C PHE A 414 0.38 -11.42 17.86
N ILE A 415 1.45 -12.22 17.87
CA ILE A 415 1.39 -13.68 17.92
C ILE A 415 0.77 -14.15 19.24
N GLU A 416 1.19 -13.59 20.38
CA GLU A 416 0.60 -13.92 21.67
C GLU A 416 -0.89 -13.55 21.73
N ALA A 417 -1.29 -12.41 21.17
CA ALA A 417 -2.69 -12.04 21.11
C ALA A 417 -3.50 -12.97 20.18
N LEU A 418 -2.91 -13.40 19.06
CA LEU A 418 -3.53 -14.30 18.08
C LEU A 418 -3.63 -15.75 18.61
N PHE A 419 -2.68 -16.23 19.40
CA PHE A 419 -2.67 -17.59 19.94
C PHE A 419 -3.17 -17.67 21.39
N ALA A 420 -3.61 -16.54 21.97
CA ALA A 420 -4.19 -16.53 23.31
C ALA A 420 -5.46 -17.40 23.37
N ARG A 421 -5.54 -18.24 24.39
CA ARG A 421 -6.74 -19.04 24.70
C ARG A 421 -7.89 -18.13 25.15
N GLU A 422 -9.11 -18.52 24.84
CA GLU A 422 -10.30 -17.96 25.51
C GLU A 422 -10.32 -18.54 26.92
N ASP A 423 -10.47 -17.66 27.92
CA ASP A 423 -10.69 -18.05 29.32
C ASP A 423 -12.10 -18.62 29.50
#